data_AF-A0A2V2UIH4-F1
#
_entry.id   AF-A0A2V2UIH4-F1
#
_cell.length_a   1.000
_cell.length_b   1.000
_cell.length_c   1.000
_cell.angle_alpha   90.00
_cell.angle_beta   90.00
_cell.angle_gamma   90.00
#
_symmetry.space_group_name_H-M   'P 1'
#
loop_
_entity.id
_entity.type
_entity.pdbx_description
1 polymer ?
#
loop_
_entity_poly.entity_id
_entity_poly.type
_entity_poly.pdbx_seq_one_letter_code
_entity_poly.pdbx_strand_id
1 'polypeptide(L)'
;MYPQWIRLFDTLWRNPRCSLLWWTTRCWQVNIDPLHGEVLQQPAMCRQCGDPSRCGGRSRRVTFIECPNTLTAMCDIAKVADLILLMVDGSFGFEMETFEFLNISQVHGFPRMFGVVSHLDQLKTGKTLKKRKKFLRHRFWHEVAAGAKLICLAPMVRGMYRSTDVLKLHRLLICVEPKLQSWRNTHSCVLIDRYEDITAPQNIVEDENCNRTIAFYGTHVESR
;
A
#
# COMPACT_ATOMS: atom_id res chain seq x y z
N MET A 1 -6.67 13.55 -14.57
CA MET A 1 -7.85 12.73 -14.26
C MET A 1 -7.36 11.30 -14.06
N TYR A 2 -7.34 10.86 -12.79
CA TYR A 2 -6.79 9.61 -12.24
C TYR A 2 -5.31 9.27 -12.55
N PRO A 3 -4.38 9.47 -11.59
CA PRO A 3 -3.01 9.04 -11.78
C PRO A 3 -2.90 7.52 -11.70
N GLN A 4 -2.41 6.95 -12.79
CA GLN A 4 -2.29 5.54 -13.15
C GLN A 4 -1.21 4.80 -12.34
N TRP A 5 -1.38 4.67 -11.02
CA TRP A 5 -0.41 3.97 -10.16
C TRP A 5 -0.44 2.43 -10.31
N ILE A 6 -1.38 1.87 -11.07
CA ILE A 6 -1.43 0.45 -11.50
C ILE A 6 -0.78 0.28 -12.88
N ARG A 7 0.52 0.58 -13.01
CA ARG A 7 1.37 0.15 -14.14
C ARG A 7 2.80 -0.15 -13.72
N LEU A 8 3.00 -0.70 -12.53
CA LEU A 8 4.36 -0.97 -12.01
C LEU A 8 4.71 -2.45 -11.84
N PHE A 9 3.93 -3.40 -12.35
CA PHE A 9 4.25 -4.81 -12.17
C PHE A 9 4.32 -5.70 -13.43
N ASP A 10 3.84 -5.27 -14.61
CA ASP A 10 3.51 -6.25 -15.67
C ASP A 10 4.27 -6.23 -17.00
N THR A 11 5.22 -5.34 -17.25
CA THR A 11 5.87 -5.32 -18.59
C THR A 11 7.34 -4.99 -18.54
N LEU A 12 8.17 -5.94 -18.09
CA LEU A 12 9.61 -5.95 -18.41
C LEU A 12 10.20 -7.37 -18.47
N TRP A 13 9.45 -8.40 -18.84
CA TRP A 13 10.07 -9.70 -19.21
C TRP A 13 9.27 -10.56 -20.21
N ARG A 14 8.84 -9.97 -21.34
CA ARG A 14 8.56 -10.76 -22.56
C ARG A 14 9.73 -10.59 -23.53
N ASN A 15 10.54 -11.63 -23.68
CA ASN A 15 11.63 -11.69 -24.67
C ASN A 15 11.53 -13.01 -25.45
N PRO A 16 11.45 -13.01 -26.78
CA PRO A 16 11.63 -14.21 -27.59
C PRO A 16 13.12 -14.39 -27.91
N ARG A 17 13.61 -15.64 -27.76
CA ARG A 17 14.93 -16.20 -28.17
C ARG A 17 15.97 -16.36 -27.03
N CYS A 18 16.14 -17.63 -26.62
CA CYS A 18 17.38 -18.41 -26.42
C CYS A 18 18.67 -17.67 -26.02
N SER A 19 19.59 -18.16 -25.16
CA SER A 19 19.83 -19.49 -24.55
C SER A 19 21.04 -19.38 -23.60
N LEU A 20 20.97 -20.09 -22.45
CA LEU A 20 22.07 -20.66 -21.65
C LEU A 20 23.24 -19.75 -21.17
N LEU A 21 23.33 -19.51 -19.85
CA LEU A 21 24.40 -20.04 -18.97
C LEU A 21 24.14 -19.69 -17.48
N TRP A 22 24.54 -20.59 -16.59
CA TRP A 22 24.25 -20.61 -15.15
C TRP A 22 25.24 -19.79 -14.29
N TRP A 23 24.74 -19.07 -13.28
CA TRP A 23 25.23 -19.01 -11.89
C TRP A 23 24.10 -18.48 -10.99
N THR A 24 24.04 -18.97 -9.75
CA THR A 24 22.96 -18.74 -8.79
C THR A 24 22.73 -17.25 -8.50
N THR A 25 21.56 -16.73 -8.84
CA THR A 25 21.04 -15.49 -8.25
C THR A 25 19.56 -15.69 -8.00
N ARG A 26 19.16 -15.47 -6.74
CA ARG A 26 17.77 -15.20 -6.40
C ARG A 26 17.32 -13.98 -7.18
N CYS A 27 16.57 -14.22 -8.24
CA CYS A 27 15.62 -13.25 -8.75
C CYS A 27 14.27 -13.96 -8.72
N TRP A 28 13.37 -13.43 -7.91
CA TRP A 28 11.95 -13.73 -8.00
C TRP A 28 11.52 -13.36 -9.42
N GLN A 29 11.29 -14.38 -10.24
CA GLN A 29 10.71 -14.25 -11.57
C GLN A 29 9.22 -14.53 -11.38
N VAL A 30 8.43 -13.47 -11.44
CA VAL A 30 6.96 -13.56 -11.45
C VAL A 30 6.58 -14.07 -12.82
N ASN A 31 6.05 -15.29 -12.89
CA ASN A 31 5.47 -15.88 -14.10
C ASN A 31 3.95 -15.68 -13.99
N ILE A 32 3.36 -14.94 -14.93
CA ILE A 32 1.90 -14.73 -15.02
C ILE A 32 1.43 -15.39 -16.32
N ASP A 33 0.61 -16.43 -16.18
CA ASP A 33 -0.13 -17.03 -17.30
C ASP A 33 -1.30 -16.12 -17.72
N PRO A 34 -1.57 -15.91 -19.03
CA PRO A 34 -2.41 -14.79 -19.47
C PRO A 34 -3.92 -15.02 -19.41
N LEU A 35 -4.42 -16.09 -18.77
CA LEU A 35 -5.84 -16.46 -18.90
C LEU A 35 -6.58 -16.76 -17.59
N HIS A 36 -5.92 -16.85 -16.44
CA HIS A 36 -6.61 -16.99 -15.16
C HIS A 36 -5.89 -16.20 -14.06
N GLY A 37 -6.55 -15.18 -13.52
CA GLY A 37 -6.05 -14.32 -12.45
C GLY A 37 -5.99 -15.05 -11.11
N GLU A 38 -4.88 -15.76 -10.87
CA GLU A 38 -4.53 -16.29 -9.55
C GLU A 38 -3.27 -15.61 -9.00
N VAL A 39 -3.40 -15.08 -7.77
CA VAL A 39 -2.27 -14.63 -6.96
C VAL A 39 -1.92 -15.74 -5.99
N LEU A 40 -0.93 -16.58 -6.35
CA LEU A 40 -0.33 -17.52 -5.41
C LEU A 40 0.69 -16.79 -4.52
N GLN A 41 0.33 -16.61 -3.25
CA GLN A 41 1.21 -16.10 -2.20
C GLN A 41 2.08 -17.21 -1.62
N GLN A 42 3.40 -17.02 -1.65
CA GLN A 42 4.30 -17.72 -0.72
C GLN A 42 5.10 -16.72 0.12
N PRO A 43 5.28 -16.96 1.42
CA PRO A 43 6.03 -16.07 2.30
C PRO A 43 7.53 -16.13 1.95
N ALA A 44 8.17 -14.96 1.91
CA ALA A 44 9.61 -14.86 1.72
C ALA A 44 10.35 -15.41 2.96
N MET A 45 10.83 -16.66 2.86
CA MET A 45 11.82 -17.21 3.80
C MET A 45 13.20 -16.55 3.60
N CYS A 46 13.81 -16.14 4.70
CA CYS A 46 15.18 -15.66 4.77
C CYS A 46 16.15 -16.84 4.51
N ARG A 47 16.57 -17.10 3.25
CA ARG A 47 17.53 -18.22 2.99
C ARG A 47 18.98 -17.95 3.45
N GLN A 48 19.22 -17.68 4.73
CA GLN A 48 20.59 -17.58 5.26
C GLN A 48 20.84 -18.31 6.57
N CYS A 49 19.91 -19.13 7.06
CA CYS A 49 20.17 -20.02 8.20
C CYS A 49 19.59 -21.41 7.89
N GLY A 50 20.46 -22.42 7.87
CA GLY A 50 20.14 -23.84 7.62
C GLY A 50 19.47 -24.55 8.81
N ASP A 51 18.66 -23.83 9.59
CA ASP A 51 17.87 -24.38 10.69
C ASP A 51 16.63 -23.48 10.90
N PRO A 52 15.39 -23.97 10.65
CA PRO A 52 14.17 -23.17 10.73
C PRO A 52 13.84 -22.71 12.17
N SER A 53 14.54 -23.23 13.19
CA SER A 53 14.34 -22.84 14.60
C SER A 53 15.00 -21.50 14.98
N ARG A 54 15.96 -20.98 14.17
CA ARG A 54 16.81 -19.83 14.55
C ARG A 54 16.61 -18.57 13.69
N CYS A 55 15.94 -18.64 12.54
CA CYS A 55 15.59 -17.44 11.76
C CYS A 55 14.31 -16.77 12.34
N GLY A 56 14.37 -16.30 13.59
CA GLY A 56 13.26 -15.64 14.31
C GLY A 56 12.92 -14.24 13.81
N GLY A 57 12.86 -14.02 12.49
CA GLY A 57 12.21 -12.84 11.93
C GLY A 57 10.72 -13.11 11.84
N ARG A 58 9.89 -12.42 12.64
CA ARG A 58 8.43 -12.44 12.47
C ARG A 58 8.10 -11.93 11.06
N SER A 59 7.85 -12.84 10.13
CA SER A 59 7.44 -12.51 8.77
C SER A 59 6.07 -11.83 8.85
N ARG A 60 6.04 -10.54 8.58
CA ARG A 60 4.81 -9.75 8.62
C ARG A 60 4.29 -9.57 7.20
N ARG A 61 3.08 -10.06 6.96
CA ARG A 61 2.33 -9.77 5.74
C ARG A 61 1.71 -8.37 5.84
N VAL A 62 1.83 -7.59 4.78
CA VAL A 62 1.24 -6.26 4.66
C VAL A 62 0.37 -6.27 3.42
N THR A 63 -0.86 -5.78 3.55
CA THR A 63 -1.79 -5.58 2.43
C THR A 63 -1.84 -4.08 2.14
N PHE A 64 -1.70 -3.71 0.87
CA PHE A 64 -1.83 -2.33 0.43
C PHE A 64 -3.21 -2.11 -0.14
N ILE A 65 -3.85 -1.01 0.24
CA ILE A 65 -5.14 -0.59 -0.28
C ILE A 65 -4.98 0.87 -0.69
N GLU A 66 -5.33 1.17 -1.94
CA GLU A 66 -5.42 2.53 -2.43
C GLU A 66 -6.78 3.11 -2.05
N CYS A 67 -6.78 4.34 -1.54
CA CYS A 67 -8.01 5.06 -1.21
C CYS A 67 -8.43 5.89 -2.43
N PRO A 68 -9.66 5.69 -2.96
CA PRO A 68 -10.21 6.63 -3.92
C PRO A 68 -10.58 7.95 -3.21
N ASN A 69 -10.59 9.06 -3.95
CA ASN A 69 -10.83 10.41 -3.40
C ASN A 69 -12.29 10.68 -2.98
N THR A 70 -13.06 9.66 -2.62
CA THR A 70 -14.43 9.82 -2.11
C THR A 70 -14.42 9.80 -0.58
N LEU A 71 -15.17 10.71 0.03
CA LEU A 71 -15.26 10.83 1.49
C LEU A 71 -15.72 9.53 2.17
N THR A 72 -16.63 8.80 1.52
CA THR A 72 -17.13 7.51 2.02
C THR A 72 -16.02 6.46 2.11
N ALA A 73 -15.22 6.32 1.06
CA ALA A 73 -14.11 5.38 1.05
C ALA A 73 -13.00 5.79 2.04
N MET A 74 -12.75 7.09 2.18
CA MET A 74 -11.84 7.62 3.20
C MET A 74 -12.27 7.23 4.62
N CYS A 75 -13.56 7.36 4.94
CA CYS A 75 -14.12 6.95 6.23
C CYS A 75 -13.97 5.44 6.49
N ASP A 76 -14.23 4.61 5.48
CA ASP A 76 -14.14 3.15 5.64
C ASP A 76 -12.69 2.70 5.81
N ILE A 77 -11.76 3.26 5.04
CA ILE A 77 -10.33 2.98 5.17
C ILE A 77 -9.80 3.46 6.52
N ALA A 78 -10.25 4.61 7.03
CA ALA A 78 -9.81 5.13 8.33
C ALA A 78 -10.18 4.19 9.51
N LYS A 79 -11.29 3.45 9.39
CA LYS A 79 -11.72 2.44 10.39
C LYS A 79 -10.92 1.14 10.30
N VAL A 80 -10.48 0.76 9.10
CA VAL A 80 -9.80 -0.52 8.86
C VAL A 80 -8.28 -0.40 8.93
N ALA A 81 -7.72 0.80 8.70
CA ALA A 81 -6.28 0.98 8.58
C ALA A 81 -5.53 0.89 9.92
N ASP A 82 -4.49 0.04 9.96
CA ASP A 82 -3.50 0.00 11.05
C ASP A 82 -2.39 1.03 10.87
N LEU A 83 -2.02 1.23 9.62
CA LEU A 83 -0.93 2.08 9.18
C LEU A 83 -1.36 2.81 7.92
N ILE A 84 -1.12 4.12 7.89
CA ILE A 84 -1.49 4.96 6.76
C ILE A 84 -0.24 5.62 6.18
N LEU A 85 -0.12 5.55 4.86
CA LEU A 85 0.87 6.30 4.09
C LEU A 85 0.17 7.53 3.48
N LEU A 86 0.39 8.70 4.08
CA LEU A 86 -0.15 9.95 3.57
C LEU A 86 0.78 10.53 2.51
N MET A 87 0.33 10.51 1.26
CA MET A 87 1.05 11.12 0.14
C MET A 87 0.82 12.64 0.17
N VAL A 88 1.90 13.40 0.10
CA VAL A 88 1.88 14.87 0.05
C VAL A 88 2.69 15.34 -1.15
N ASP A 89 2.20 16.34 -1.88
CA ASP A 89 2.97 16.98 -2.93
C ASP A 89 3.94 18.00 -2.31
N GLY A 90 5.24 17.91 -2.63
CA GLY A 90 6.25 18.84 -2.17
C GLY A 90 6.12 20.25 -2.75
N SER A 91 5.62 20.37 -3.98
CA SER A 91 5.46 21.63 -4.68
C SER A 91 4.24 22.40 -4.18
N PHE A 92 3.05 21.81 -4.34
CA PHE A 92 1.79 22.40 -3.92
C PHE A 92 1.70 22.49 -2.38
N GLY A 93 2.08 21.41 -1.69
CA GLY A 93 2.00 21.28 -0.25
C GLY A 93 0.85 20.37 0.17
N PHE A 94 0.20 20.70 1.27
CA PHE A 94 -0.93 19.94 1.78
C PHE A 94 -2.23 20.39 1.12
N GLU A 95 -2.96 19.43 0.55
CA GLU A 95 -4.26 19.62 -0.06
C GLU A 95 -5.37 19.48 0.98
N MET A 96 -6.54 20.09 0.72
CA MET A 96 -7.69 20.02 1.64
C MET A 96 -8.14 18.57 1.86
N GLU A 97 -8.09 17.73 0.83
CA GLU A 97 -8.43 16.29 0.91
C GLU A 97 -7.57 15.57 1.97
N THR A 98 -6.27 15.88 2.03
CA THR A 98 -5.39 15.28 3.04
C THR A 98 -5.77 15.69 4.47
N PHE A 99 -6.27 16.92 4.66
CA PHE A 99 -6.73 17.40 5.96
C PHE A 99 -8.07 16.79 6.37
N GLU A 100 -9.00 16.64 5.42
CA GLU A 100 -10.28 15.95 5.67
C GLU A 100 -10.03 14.53 6.15
N PHE A 101 -9.15 13.80 5.48
CA PHE A 101 -8.77 12.45 5.87
C PHE A 101 -8.11 12.38 7.27
N LEU A 102 -7.24 13.34 7.58
CA LEU A 102 -6.61 13.45 8.90
C LEU A 102 -7.65 13.68 10.00
N ASN A 103 -8.62 14.57 9.78
CA ASN A 103 -9.69 14.85 10.74
C ASN A 103 -10.59 13.63 10.98
N ILE A 104 -10.97 12.92 9.92
CA ILE A 104 -11.75 11.67 10.03
C ILE A 104 -10.98 10.62 10.83
N SER A 105 -9.68 10.48 10.55
CA SER A 105 -8.82 9.53 11.26
C SER A 105 -8.66 9.88 12.74
N GLN A 106 -8.69 11.15 13.12
CA GLN A 106 -8.65 11.58 14.52
C GLN A 106 -9.90 11.11 15.28
N VAL A 107 -11.09 11.21 14.67
CA VAL A 107 -12.35 10.74 15.27
C VAL A 107 -12.34 9.22 15.47
N HIS A 108 -11.75 8.47 14.55
CA HIS A 108 -11.72 7.00 14.60
C HIS A 108 -10.58 6.40 15.46
N GLY A 109 -9.78 7.21 16.15
CA GLY A 109 -8.76 6.73 17.11
C GLY A 109 -7.31 6.79 16.63
N PHE A 110 -7.06 7.55 15.56
CA PHE A 110 -5.76 7.95 15.02
C PHE A 110 -4.73 6.79 14.94
N PRO A 111 -4.72 6.05 13.81
CA PRO A 111 -3.73 5.00 13.58
C PRO A 111 -2.36 5.60 13.32
N ARG A 112 -1.32 4.75 13.20
CA ARG A 112 0.02 5.27 12.89
C ARG A 112 0.09 5.78 11.46
N MET A 113 0.58 6.99 11.28
CA MET A 113 0.70 7.62 9.96
C MET A 113 2.16 7.93 9.61
N PHE A 114 2.52 7.68 8.35
CA PHE A 114 3.76 8.14 7.76
C PHE A 114 3.48 9.04 6.58
N GLY A 115 4.19 10.17 6.53
CA GLY A 115 4.09 11.07 5.40
C GLY A 115 5.10 10.66 4.32
N VAL A 116 4.67 10.71 3.06
CA VAL A 116 5.52 10.51 1.89
C VAL A 116 5.40 11.74 0.99
N VAL A 117 6.48 12.49 0.84
CA VAL A 117 6.53 13.67 -0.01
C VAL A 117 7.00 13.29 -1.40
N SER A 118 6.18 13.62 -2.39
CA SER A 118 6.45 13.42 -3.83
C SER A 118 6.78 14.75 -4.53
N HIS A 119 7.09 14.68 -5.84
CA HIS A 119 7.20 15.82 -6.74
C HIS A 119 8.10 16.98 -6.25
N LEU A 120 9.25 16.65 -5.69
CA LEU A 120 10.24 17.64 -5.24
C LEU A 120 11.03 18.30 -6.39
N ASP A 121 10.71 17.91 -7.62
CA ASP A 121 11.45 18.23 -8.85
C ASP A 121 11.17 19.65 -9.34
N GLN A 122 9.99 20.17 -8.98
CA GLN A 122 9.56 21.50 -9.37
C GLN A 122 10.41 22.61 -8.68
N LEU A 123 11.14 22.27 -7.62
CA LEU A 123 12.00 23.19 -6.88
C LEU A 123 13.43 23.15 -7.40
N LYS A 124 13.74 24.05 -8.34
CA LYS A 124 15.06 24.14 -9.01
C LYS A 124 16.23 24.48 -8.07
N THR A 125 15.98 25.20 -6.96
CA THR A 125 17.03 25.72 -6.08
C THR A 125 17.21 24.86 -4.83
N GLY A 126 18.45 24.40 -4.55
CA GLY A 126 18.74 23.56 -3.38
C GLY A 126 18.43 24.23 -2.03
N LYS A 127 18.61 25.55 -1.91
CA LYS A 127 18.27 26.31 -0.69
C LYS A 127 16.76 26.34 -0.43
N THR A 128 15.94 26.52 -1.48
CA THR A 128 14.47 26.53 -1.34
C THR A 128 13.94 25.14 -1.05
N LEU A 129 14.52 24.09 -1.66
CA LEU A 129 14.21 22.69 -1.37
C LEU A 129 14.41 22.34 0.11
N LYS A 130 15.54 22.74 0.72
CA LYS A 130 15.81 22.51 2.15
C LYS A 130 14.79 23.24 3.04
N LYS A 131 14.49 24.51 2.73
CA LYS A 131 13.49 25.30 3.46
C LYS A 131 12.10 24.66 3.37
N ARG A 132 11.69 24.24 2.16
CA ARG A 132 10.38 23.59 1.93
C ARG A 132 10.27 22.24 2.64
N LYS A 133 11.29 21.39 2.58
CA LYS A 133 11.34 20.13 3.33
C LYS A 133 11.26 20.35 4.84
N LYS A 134 11.87 21.41 5.37
CA LYS A 134 11.75 21.78 6.79
C LYS A 134 10.33 22.23 7.12
N PHE A 135 9.76 23.10 6.29
CA PHE A 135 8.39 23.60 6.45
C PHE A 135 7.34 22.48 6.41
N LEU A 136 7.40 21.59 5.42
CA LEU A 136 6.46 20.47 5.30
C LEU A 136 6.57 19.51 6.48
N ARG A 137 7.79 19.24 6.96
CA ARG A 137 7.99 18.41 8.17
C ARG A 137 7.41 19.06 9.41
N HIS A 138 7.65 20.36 9.60
CA HIS A 138 7.12 21.10 10.73
C HIS A 138 5.59 21.12 10.73
N ARG A 139 4.99 21.37 9.56
CA ARG A 139 3.53 21.33 9.40
C ARG A 139 2.99 19.92 9.66
N PHE A 140 3.60 18.89 9.07
CA PHE A 140 3.21 17.49 9.31
C PHE A 140 3.21 17.12 10.81
N TRP A 141 4.19 17.64 11.56
CA TRP A 141 4.26 17.41 13.00
C TRP A 141 3.15 18.08 13.80
N HIS A 142 2.69 19.26 13.37
CA HIS A 142 1.55 19.93 14.00
C HIS A 142 0.23 19.19 13.77
N GLU A 143 0.05 18.60 12.60
CA GLU A 143 -1.23 18.01 12.19
C GLU A 143 -1.42 16.57 12.65
N VAL A 144 -0.32 15.79 12.65
CA VAL A 144 -0.35 14.36 13.01
C VAL A 144 0.08 14.15 14.46
N ALA A 145 1.38 14.29 14.70
CA ALA A 145 1.99 14.17 16.00
C ALA A 145 3.44 14.64 15.91
N ALA A 146 3.95 15.25 16.98
CA ALA A 146 5.36 15.58 17.09
C ALA A 146 6.22 14.30 16.93
N GLY A 147 7.19 14.34 16.02
CA GLY A 147 8.07 13.21 15.75
C GLY A 147 7.54 12.19 14.74
N ALA A 148 6.42 12.46 14.07
CA ALA A 148 5.97 11.63 12.95
C ALA A 148 7.02 11.59 11.82
N LYS A 149 7.22 10.41 11.21
CA LYS A 149 8.25 10.21 10.18
C LYS A 149 7.71 10.66 8.82
N LEU A 150 8.47 11.55 8.18
CA LEU A 150 8.22 12.06 6.83
C LEU A 150 9.37 11.60 5.91
N ILE A 151 9.06 10.80 4.90
CA ILE A 151 10.00 10.36 3.86
C ILE A 151 9.83 11.26 2.64
N CYS A 152 10.93 11.75 2.09
CA CYS A 152 10.92 12.48 0.84
C CYS A 152 11.44 11.58 -0.29
N LEU A 153 10.63 11.37 -1.32
CA LEU A 153 11.04 10.62 -2.50
C LEU A 153 11.84 11.51 -3.44
N ALA A 154 12.89 10.95 -4.04
CA ALA A 154 13.58 11.61 -5.13
C ALA A 154 12.70 11.69 -6.39
N PRO A 155 13.04 12.59 -7.34
CA PRO A 155 12.48 12.63 -8.69
C PRO A 155 12.28 11.26 -9.30
N MET A 156 11.15 11.08 -9.99
CA MET A 156 10.92 9.88 -10.78
C MET A 156 11.82 9.88 -12.01
N VAL A 157 12.42 8.73 -12.30
CA VAL A 157 13.22 8.49 -13.49
C VAL A 157 12.51 7.43 -14.31
N ARG A 158 12.10 7.76 -15.55
CA ARG A 158 11.36 6.84 -16.45
C ARG A 158 10.06 6.29 -15.81
N GLY A 159 9.34 7.15 -15.10
CA GLY A 159 8.08 6.78 -14.44
C GLY A 159 8.24 5.90 -13.19
N MET A 160 9.47 5.65 -12.73
CA MET A 160 9.73 4.87 -11.52
C MET A 160 10.42 5.71 -10.44
N TYR A 161 10.08 5.42 -9.19
CA TYR A 161 10.82 5.94 -8.04
C TYR A 161 12.18 5.25 -7.91
N ARG A 162 13.14 5.95 -7.30
CA ARG A 162 14.47 5.41 -7.06
C ARG A 162 14.39 4.24 -6.07
N SER A 163 14.99 3.11 -6.42
CA SER A 163 15.01 1.88 -5.61
C SER A 163 15.54 2.10 -4.19
N THR A 164 16.48 3.04 -3.99
CA THR A 164 16.99 3.39 -2.66
C THR A 164 15.93 3.98 -1.73
N ASP A 165 15.01 4.78 -2.27
CA ASP A 165 13.97 5.42 -1.49
C ASP A 165 12.81 4.47 -1.22
N VAL A 166 12.48 3.63 -2.20
CA VAL A 166 11.56 2.50 -2.03
C VAL A 166 12.06 1.55 -0.95
N LEU A 167 13.35 1.22 -0.93
CA LEU A 167 13.94 0.36 0.10
C LEU A 167 13.88 0.99 1.50
N LYS A 168 14.04 2.31 1.63
CA LYS A 168 13.87 3.02 2.91
C LYS A 168 12.42 2.92 3.39
N LEU A 169 11.45 3.11 2.50
CA LEU A 169 10.03 2.99 2.81
C LEU A 169 9.68 1.55 3.20
N HIS A 170 10.18 0.56 2.46
CA HIS A 170 9.99 -0.85 2.79
C HIS A 170 10.55 -1.21 4.17
N ARG A 171 11.77 -0.76 4.50
CA ARG A 171 12.36 -0.95 5.85
C ARG A 171 11.49 -0.30 6.93
N LEU A 172 10.92 0.87 6.65
CA LEU A 172 10.02 1.54 7.59
C LEU A 172 8.78 0.68 7.86
N LEU A 173 8.13 0.15 6.82
CA LEU A 173 6.91 -0.64 6.96
C LEU A 173 7.12 -1.91 7.79
N ILE A 174 8.25 -2.59 7.58
CA ILE A 174 8.59 -3.83 8.31
C ILE A 174 8.87 -3.55 9.79
N CYS A 175 9.60 -2.47 10.09
CA CYS A 175 10.05 -2.19 11.45
C CYS A 175 8.96 -1.63 12.38
N VAL A 176 7.86 -1.13 11.83
CA VAL A 176 6.89 -0.35 12.60
C VAL A 176 5.81 -1.24 13.18
N GLU A 177 5.68 -1.27 14.50
CA GLU A 177 4.55 -1.94 15.14
C GLU A 177 3.24 -1.16 14.87
N PRO A 178 2.15 -1.84 14.44
CA PRO A 178 0.86 -1.20 14.23
C PRO A 178 0.24 -0.82 15.58
N LYS A 179 -0.49 0.30 15.60
CA LYS A 179 -1.33 0.66 16.73
C LYS A 179 -2.75 0.20 16.40
N LEU A 180 -3.26 -0.78 17.14
CA LEU A 180 -4.64 -1.21 17.02
C LEU A 180 -5.57 -0.20 17.71
N GLN A 181 -6.67 0.13 17.05
CA GLN A 181 -7.74 0.96 17.62
C GLN A 181 -8.62 0.10 18.54
N SER A 182 -9.24 0.70 19.55
CA SER A 182 -10.13 0.00 20.50
C SER A 182 -11.29 -0.72 19.81
N TRP A 183 -11.89 -0.11 18.78
CA TRP A 183 -12.95 -0.71 17.98
C TRP A 183 -12.52 -2.03 17.31
N ARG A 184 -11.26 -2.10 16.85
CA ARG A 184 -10.71 -3.30 16.19
C ARG A 184 -10.38 -4.42 17.17
N ASN A 185 -10.22 -4.10 18.46
CA ASN A 185 -10.04 -5.13 19.49
C ASN A 185 -11.39 -5.75 19.90
N THR A 186 -12.50 -5.03 19.72
CA THR A 186 -13.84 -5.49 20.14
C THR A 186 -14.65 -6.11 19.00
N HIS A 187 -14.36 -5.76 17.75
CA HIS A 187 -15.10 -6.25 16.58
C HIS A 187 -14.17 -6.88 15.57
N SER A 188 -14.53 -8.08 15.10
CA SER A 188 -13.87 -8.71 13.96
C SER A 188 -14.24 -7.99 12.67
N CYS A 189 -13.27 -7.84 11.77
CA CYS A 189 -13.52 -7.34 10.42
C CYS A 189 -12.82 -8.20 9.39
N VAL A 190 -13.43 -8.30 8.21
CA VAL A 190 -12.88 -9.04 7.07
C VAL A 190 -12.59 -8.03 5.96
N LEU A 191 -11.37 -8.07 5.45
CA LEU A 191 -11.01 -7.33 4.25
C LEU A 191 -11.23 -8.24 3.04
N ILE A 192 -12.16 -7.86 2.18
CA ILE A 192 -12.51 -8.60 0.97
C ILE A 192 -11.52 -8.23 -0.13
N ASP A 193 -10.95 -9.24 -0.79
CA ASP A 193 -10.01 -9.09 -1.91
C ASP A 193 -10.70 -9.43 -3.24
N ARG A 194 -11.50 -10.51 -3.24
CA ARG A 194 -12.24 -10.98 -4.41
C ARG A 194 -13.69 -11.27 -4.05
N TYR A 195 -14.59 -10.99 -4.99
CA TYR A 195 -15.99 -11.43 -4.90
C TYR A 195 -16.35 -12.19 -6.17
N GLU A 196 -17.18 -13.22 -6.02
CA GLU A 196 -17.66 -14.06 -7.11
C GLU A 196 -19.17 -14.20 -6.99
N ASP A 197 -19.86 -14.09 -8.12
CA ASP A 197 -21.29 -14.37 -8.18
C ASP A 197 -21.50 -15.85 -8.47
N ILE A 198 -22.15 -16.57 -7.55
CA ILE A 198 -22.42 -18.01 -7.65
C ILE A 198 -23.83 -18.25 -8.21
N THR A 199 -24.58 -17.19 -8.54
CA THR A 199 -25.96 -17.32 -9.03
C THR A 199 -26.01 -18.12 -10.34
N ALA A 200 -26.99 -19.02 -10.44
CA ALA A 200 -27.20 -19.80 -11.65
C ALA A 200 -27.54 -18.88 -12.83
N PRO A 201 -26.94 -19.07 -14.02
CA PRO A 201 -27.12 -18.16 -15.15
C PRO A 201 -28.55 -18.15 -15.69
N GLN A 202 -29.30 -19.25 -15.50
CA GLN A 202 -30.71 -19.35 -15.91
C GLN A 202 -31.58 -18.30 -15.21
N ASN A 203 -31.41 -18.14 -13.89
CA ASN A 203 -32.17 -17.17 -13.11
C ASN A 203 -31.86 -15.72 -13.53
N ILE A 204 -30.64 -15.45 -14.02
CA ILE A 204 -30.23 -14.12 -14.50
C ILE A 204 -30.89 -13.81 -15.84
N VAL A 205 -31.08 -14.82 -16.70
CA VAL A 205 -31.74 -14.68 -17.99
C VAL A 205 -33.25 -14.52 -17.82
N GLU A 206 -33.86 -15.25 -16.88
CA GLU A 206 -35.29 -15.15 -16.59
C GLU A 206 -35.65 -13.81 -15.93
N ASP A 207 -34.82 -13.32 -15.00
CA ASP A 207 -35.03 -12.05 -14.30
C ASP A 207 -33.69 -11.35 -14.03
N GLU A 208 -33.46 -10.21 -14.68
CA GLU A 208 -32.19 -9.46 -14.51
C GLU A 208 -32.00 -8.93 -13.08
N ASN A 209 -33.12 -8.70 -12.36
CA ASN A 209 -33.18 -8.18 -10.99
C ASN A 209 -33.40 -9.28 -9.92
N CYS A 210 -33.11 -10.54 -10.24
CA CYS A 210 -33.20 -11.61 -9.26
C CYS A 210 -32.22 -11.44 -8.08
N ASN A 211 -32.55 -12.05 -6.94
CA ASN A 211 -31.66 -12.09 -5.77
C ASN A 211 -30.41 -12.92 -6.10
N ARG A 212 -29.23 -12.28 -6.08
CA ARG A 212 -27.96 -12.91 -6.40
C ARG A 212 -27.24 -13.41 -5.15
N THR A 213 -26.65 -14.60 -5.24
CA THR A 213 -25.80 -15.15 -4.18
C THR A 213 -24.35 -14.86 -4.50
N ILE A 214 -23.73 -14.01 -3.69
CA ILE A 214 -22.35 -13.56 -3.88
C ILE A 214 -21.46 -14.19 -2.80
N ALA A 215 -20.38 -14.84 -3.21
CA ALA A 215 -19.31 -15.26 -2.31
C ALA A 215 -18.23 -14.18 -2.22
N PHE A 216 -17.78 -13.93 -0.99
CA PHE A 216 -16.70 -13.01 -0.70
C PHE A 216 -15.48 -13.77 -0.19
N TYR A 217 -14.34 -13.55 -0.83
CA TYR A 217 -13.05 -14.09 -0.43
C TYR A 217 -12.20 -12.97 0.14
N GLY A 218 -11.65 -13.18 1.33
CA GLY A 218 -10.97 -12.13 2.05
C GLY A 218 -10.06 -12.61 3.16
N THR A 219 -9.27 -11.69 3.68
CA THR A 219 -8.44 -11.92 4.85
C THR A 219 -9.22 -11.50 6.09
N HIS A 220 -9.44 -12.44 7.01
CA HIS A 220 -9.94 -12.11 8.33
C HIS A 220 -8.88 -11.31 9.09
N VAL A 221 -9.25 -10.12 9.57
CA VAL A 221 -8.37 -9.34 10.43
C VAL A 221 -8.74 -9.62 11.87
N GLU A 222 -7.91 -10.45 12.50
CA GLU A 222 -8.16 -10.93 13.85
C GLU A 222 -7.94 -9.82 14.89
N SER A 223 -8.93 -9.65 15.76
CA SER A 223 -8.83 -8.84 16.97
C SER A 223 -7.85 -9.52 17.94
N ARG A 224 -6.81 -8.81 18.37
CA ARG A 224 -5.85 -9.30 19.38
C ARG A 224 -6.37 -9.15 20.79
#